data_AF-A0A4R5EGZ4-F1
#
_entry.id   AF-A0A4R5EGZ4-F1
#
_cell.length_a   1.000
_cell.length_b   1.000
_cell.length_c   1.000
_cell.angle_alpha   90.00
_cell.angle_beta   90.00
_cell.angle_gamma   90.00
#
_symmetry.space_group_name_H-M   'P 1'
#
loop_
_entity.id
_entity.type
_entity.pdbx_description
1 polymer ?
#
loop_
_entity_poly.entity_id
_entity_poly.type
_entity_poly.pdbx_seq_one_letter_code
_entity_poly.pdbx_strand_id
1 'polypeptide(L)'
;MTWTGAFTMPPIIIGCDLSRAFLDLCVDAGPTTSQIRNTPAAVGKWADTIDPSTLVVFEATSGCDGAVMAALDTRRIAYARVNPR
;
A
#
# COMPACT_ATOMS: atom_id res chain seq x y z
N MET A 1 35.81 15.83 5.22
CA MET A 1 34.53 15.77 4.48
C MET A 1 33.61 14.83 5.25
N THR A 2 32.80 15.38 6.16
CA THR A 2 31.85 14.61 6.99
C THR A 2 30.50 14.60 6.29
N TRP A 3 30.07 13.44 5.83
CA TRP A 3 28.76 13.25 5.22
C TRP A 3 27.69 13.31 6.33
N THR A 4 26.81 14.32 6.28
CA THR A 4 25.67 14.49 7.19
C THR A 4 24.37 14.03 6.52
N GLY A 5 24.40 12.92 5.77
CA GLY A 5 23.16 12.37 5.26
C GLY A 5 22.34 11.82 6.43
N ALA A 6 21.10 12.29 6.56
CA ALA A 6 20.18 11.74 7.53
C ALA A 6 19.98 10.24 7.23
N PHE A 7 20.22 9.38 8.22
CA PHE A 7 19.85 7.97 8.13
C PHE A 7 18.33 7.89 8.24
N THR A 8 17.63 7.97 7.12
CA THR A 8 16.19 7.74 7.07
C THR A 8 15.97 6.25 7.18
N MET A 9 15.17 5.81 8.17
CA MET A 9 14.70 4.44 8.21
C MET A 9 14.07 4.09 6.86
N PRO A 10 14.41 2.92 6.27
CA PRO A 10 13.75 2.48 5.05
C PRO A 10 12.23 2.40 5.32
N PRO A 11 11.39 2.83 4.37
CA PRO A 11 9.95 2.79 4.55
C PRO A 11 9.50 1.34 4.75
N ILE A 12 8.46 1.15 5.55
CA ILE A 12 7.73 -0.12 5.57
C ILE A 12 7.13 -0.30 4.18
N ILE A 13 7.29 -1.47 3.56
CA ILE A 13 6.72 -1.77 2.25
C ILE A 13 5.57 -2.74 2.43
N ILE A 14 4.41 -2.37 1.89
CA ILE A 14 3.26 -3.27 1.78
C ILE A 14 3.03 -3.55 0.30
N GLY A 15 3.18 -4.80 -0.12
CA GLY A 15 2.74 -5.28 -1.43
C GLY A 15 1.26 -5.67 -1.37
N CYS A 16 0.48 -5.21 -2.34
CA CYS A 16 -0.92 -5.62 -2.48
C CYS A 16 -1.16 -6.25 -3.85
N ASP A 17 -1.76 -7.43 -3.87
CA ASP A 17 -2.38 -8.00 -5.07
C ASP A 17 -3.87 -7.65 -5.08
N LEU A 18 -4.34 -7.12 -6.21
CA LEU A 18 -5.67 -6.53 -6.35
C LEU A 18 -6.53 -7.39 -7.26
N SER A 19 -7.68 -7.81 -6.74
CA SER A 19 -8.78 -8.37 -7.52
C SER A 19 -10.03 -7.50 -7.39
N ARG A 20 -11.07 -7.83 -8.17
CA ARG A 20 -12.38 -7.15 -8.05
C ARG A 20 -13.01 -7.30 -6.67
N ALA A 21 -12.74 -8.41 -5.98
CA ALA A 21 -13.43 -8.76 -4.74
C ALA A 21 -12.57 -8.53 -3.49
N PHE A 22 -11.24 -8.64 -3.64
CA PHE A 22 -10.30 -8.67 -2.52
C PHE A 22 -8.99 -7.96 -2.82
N LEU A 23 -8.34 -7.52 -1.76
CA LEU A 23 -6.92 -7.16 -1.74
C LEU A 23 -6.20 -8.17 -0.85
N ASP A 24 -5.16 -8.79 -1.39
CA ASP A 24 -4.23 -9.62 -0.63
C ASP A 24 -3.01 -8.77 -0.28
N LEU A 25 -2.73 -8.66 1.02
CA LEU A 25 -1.77 -7.73 1.59
C LEU A 25 -0.58 -8.49 2.16
N CYS A 26 0.62 -8.09 1.77
CA CYS A 26 1.89 -8.64 2.25
C CYS A 26 2.75 -7.50 2.81
N VAL A 27 3.11 -7.59 4.10
CA VAL A 27 4.02 -6.62 4.74
C VAL A 27 5.43 -7.20 4.74
N ASP A 28 6.40 -6.47 4.19
CA ASP A 28 7.79 -6.91 4.11
C ASP A 28 8.43 -6.96 5.51
N ALA A 29 8.26 -8.10 6.18
CA ALA A 29 8.95 -8.58 7.40
C ALA A 29 8.33 -9.89 7.97
N GLY A 30 7.28 -10.48 7.38
CA GLY A 30 6.68 -11.69 7.93
C GLY A 30 5.86 -12.55 6.96
N PRO A 31 5.54 -13.81 7.33
CA PRO A 31 4.72 -14.73 6.54
C PRO A 31 3.22 -14.35 6.52
N THR A 32 2.87 -13.20 7.09
CA THR A 32 1.48 -12.81 7.31
C THR A 32 0.94 -12.11 6.07
N THR A 33 0.33 -12.91 5.20
CA THR A 33 -0.61 -12.42 4.21
C THR A 33 -1.97 -12.20 4.89
N SER A 34 -2.52 -10.99 4.79
CA SER A 34 -3.90 -10.71 5.21
C SER A 34 -4.74 -10.36 4.00
N GLN A 35 -6.04 -10.65 4.05
CA GLN A 35 -6.94 -10.36 2.95
C GLN A 35 -8.07 -9.45 3.43
N ILE A 36 -8.40 -8.43 2.64
CA ILE A 36 -9.55 -7.54 2.87
C ILE A 36 -10.43 -7.48 1.64
N ARG A 37 -11.69 -7.05 1.81
CA ARG A 37 -12.61 -6.82 0.68
C ARG A 37 -12.17 -5.59 -0.12
N ASN A 38 -12.26 -5.67 -1.45
CA ASN A 38 -12.12 -4.51 -2.32
C ASN A 38 -13.40 -3.66 -2.33
N THR A 39 -13.68 -3.01 -1.21
CA THR A 39 -14.77 -2.04 -1.09
C THR A 39 -14.25 -0.76 -0.45
N PRO A 40 -14.81 0.43 -0.77
CA PRO A 40 -14.35 1.69 -0.18
C PRO A 40 -14.32 1.68 1.36
N ALA A 41 -15.29 1.02 1.99
CA ALA A 41 -15.36 0.94 3.45
C ALA A 41 -14.26 0.05 4.06
N ALA A 42 -13.99 -1.12 3.47
CA ALA A 42 -12.95 -2.02 3.97
C ALA A 42 -11.54 -1.45 3.71
N VAL A 43 -11.32 -0.91 2.51
CA VAL A 43 -10.07 -0.23 2.13
C VAL A 43 -9.83 0.99 3.01
N GLY A 44 -10.86 1.80 3.27
CA GLY A 44 -10.76 2.97 4.14
C GLY A 44 -10.33 2.59 5.57
N LYS A 45 -10.93 1.55 6.15
CA LYS A 45 -10.57 1.04 7.49
C LYS A 45 -9.15 0.50 7.54
N TRP A 46 -8.74 -0.24 6.51
CA TRP A 46 -7.37 -0.73 6.42
C TRP A 46 -6.38 0.42 6.29
N ALA A 47 -6.65 1.42 5.44
CA ALA A 47 -5.79 2.58 5.26
C ALA A 47 -5.62 3.40 6.55
N ASP A 48 -6.62 3.41 7.46
CA ASP A 48 -6.49 4.03 8.79
C ASP A 48 -5.48 3.33 9.71
N THR A 49 -5.07 2.09 9.40
CA THR A 49 -4.09 1.33 10.19
C THR A 49 -2.65 1.45 9.70
N ILE A 50 -2.45 2.06 8.52
CA ILE A 50 -1.14 2.14 7.87
C ILE A 50 -0.32 3.26 8.50
N ASP A 51 0.94 2.96 8.83
CA ASP A 51 1.89 3.99 9.27
C ASP A 51 2.13 4.99 8.11
N PRO A 52 2.07 6.32 8.34
CA PRO A 52 2.24 7.32 7.28
C PRO A 52 3.56 7.27 6.51
N SER A 53 4.61 6.65 7.06
CA SER A 53 5.90 6.44 6.39
C SER A 53 5.94 5.19 5.49
N THR A 54 4.84 4.44 5.43
CA THR A 54 4.70 3.23 4.61
C THR A 54 4.60 3.58 3.12
N LEU A 55 5.25 2.76 2.28
CA LEU A 55 5.02 2.72 0.84
C LEU A 55 4.13 1.53 0.49
N VAL A 56 2.97 1.79 -0.10
CA VAL A 56 2.05 0.76 -0.61
C VAL A 56 2.32 0.51 -2.09
N VAL A 57 2.55 -0.73 -2.50
CA VAL A 57 2.87 -1.11 -3.89
C VAL A 57 1.81 -2.06 -4.41
N PHE A 58 1.22 -1.79 -5.58
CA PHE A 58 0.22 -2.66 -6.18
C PHE A 58 0.21 -2.64 -7.70
N GLU A 59 -0.20 -3.75 -8.31
CA GLU A 59 -0.41 -3.85 -9.74
C GLU A 59 -1.64 -3.04 -10.21
N ALA A 60 -1.50 -2.44 -11.39
CA ALA A 60 -2.55 -1.79 -12.15
C ALA A 60 -3.63 -2.77 -12.64
N THR A 61 -4.47 -3.27 -11.73
CA THR A 61 -5.58 -4.16 -12.09
C THR A 61 -6.77 -3.35 -12.62
N SER A 62 -7.07 -3.50 -13.91
CA SER A 62 -8.20 -2.89 -14.64
C SER A 62 -9.44 -2.54 -13.79
N GLY A 63 -9.49 -1.29 -13.31
CA GLY A 63 -10.64 -0.68 -12.62
C GLY A 63 -10.86 -1.11 -11.15
N CYS A 64 -9.94 -1.84 -10.56
CA CYS A 64 -10.04 -2.34 -9.17
C CYS A 64 -9.26 -1.47 -8.16
N ASP A 65 -8.45 -0.55 -8.65
CA ASP A 65 -7.46 0.26 -7.95
C ASP A 65 -8.01 1.61 -7.46
N GLY A 66 -9.12 2.09 -8.01
CA GLY A 66 -9.65 3.43 -7.71
C GLY A 66 -9.98 3.67 -6.23
N ALA A 67 -10.59 2.70 -5.56
CA ALA A 67 -10.92 2.83 -4.13
C ALA A 67 -9.65 2.88 -3.25
N VAL A 68 -8.60 2.15 -3.67
CA VAL A 68 -7.31 2.09 -2.99
C VAL A 68 -6.59 3.42 -3.11
N MET A 69 -6.43 3.92 -4.34
CA MET A 69 -5.80 5.21 -4.61
C MET A 69 -6.49 6.33 -3.83
N ALA A 70 -7.82 6.43 -3.91
CA ALA A 70 -8.58 7.46 -3.21
C ALA A 70 -8.38 7.44 -1.67
N ALA A 71 -8.34 6.23 -1.08
CA ALA A 71 -8.15 6.09 0.37
C ALA A 71 -6.74 6.47 0.82
N LEU A 72 -5.71 6.13 0.02
CA LEU A 72 -4.31 6.46 0.29
C LEU A 72 -4.03 7.96 0.05
N ASP A 73 -4.55 8.53 -1.02
CA ASP A 73 -4.45 9.97 -1.33
C ASP A 73 -5.03 10.82 -0.19
N THR A 74 -6.23 10.45 0.29
CA THR A 74 -6.91 11.16 1.40
C THR A 74 -6.06 11.19 2.67
N ARG A 75 -5.25 10.16 2.91
CA ARG A 75 -4.40 10.00 4.10
C ARG A 75 -2.95 10.42 3.87
N ARG A 76 -2.61 10.85 2.65
CA ARG A 76 -1.24 11.18 2.23
C ARG A 76 -0.25 10.03 2.45
N ILE A 77 -0.72 8.79 2.26
CA ILE A 77 0.13 7.60 2.29
C ILE A 77 0.76 7.43 0.90
N ALA A 78 2.07 7.22 0.85
CA ALA A 78 2.78 7.02 -0.40
C ALA A 78 2.38 5.69 -1.06
N TYR A 79 2.17 5.70 -2.38
CA TYR A 79 1.94 4.47 -3.12
C TYR A 79 2.59 4.44 -4.51
N ALA A 80 2.88 3.22 -4.97
CA ALA A 80 3.34 2.92 -6.31
C ALA A 80 2.36 2.00 -7.00
N ARG A 81 1.73 2.50 -8.06
CA ARG A 81 0.92 1.71 -8.99
C ARG A 81 1.83 1.20 -10.10
N VAL A 82 2.09 -0.11 -10.13
CA VAL A 82 2.98 -0.73 -11.11
C VAL A 82 2.18 -1.37 -12.24
N ASN A 83 2.66 -1.26 -13.48
CA ASN A 83 2.07 -1.96 -14.62
C ASN A 83 3.09 -2.98 -15.13
N PRO A 84 2.92 -4.29 -14.88
CA PRO A 84 3.87 -5.31 -15.33
C PRO A 84 3.92 -5.36 -16.86
N ARG A 85 5.09 -5.72 -17.39
CA ARG A 85 5.37 -5.79 -18.83
C ARG A 85 5.16 -7.19 -19.38
#